data_AF-A0A368Q3H4-F1
#
_entry.id   AF-A0A368Q3H4-F1
#
_cell.length_a   1.000
_cell.length_b   1.000
_cell.length_c   1.000
_cell.angle_alpha   90.00
_cell.angle_beta   90.00
_cell.angle_gamma   90.00
#
_symmetry.space_group_name_H-M   'P 1'
#
loop_
_entity.id
_entity.type
_entity.pdbx_description
1 polymer ?
#
loop_
_entity_poly.entity_id
_entity_poly.type
_entity_poly.pdbx_seq_one_letter_code
_entity_poly.pdbx_strand_id
1 'polypeptide(L)'
;MASATQHHRRAMAVLAVLLATMASPTATRAAAAAAGGCDGDKFPAGRSYAHCAALPYLGARLHWTHDAKTGSLSVAFVAKPAGAGGAGWVSWAINPTGEGMKGAQALVALRPSPAGPYAVNTYNITGYKPFGANSTAISFKTAELAADESAGEVRLYGKLQLAPGTEVVNHIWQVGSAVTGGAPTKHAFDKDNLQSKGRLALSGAALAPAPAPAAAAGVSSPAKGGSGAASPSGGKPSAATAAASAPVLMLLALAAGFMAIV
;
A
#
# COMPACT_ATOMS: atom_id res chain seq x y z
N MET A 1 78.41 -50.18 -3.95
CA MET A 1 77.43 -51.26 -3.70
C MET A 1 76.12 -50.63 -3.29
N ALA A 2 75.02 -50.98 -3.98
CA ALA A 2 73.59 -50.86 -3.66
C ALA A 2 73.05 -49.52 -3.08
N SER A 3 72.16 -48.75 -3.73
CA SER A 3 70.77 -49.01 -4.18
C SER A 3 69.72 -48.52 -3.18
N ALA A 4 68.80 -47.69 -3.72
CA ALA A 4 67.38 -47.53 -3.37
C ALA A 4 66.91 -46.56 -2.26
N THR A 5 65.72 -45.99 -2.55
CA THR A 5 64.82 -45.11 -1.75
C THR A 5 65.23 -43.62 -1.74
N GLN A 6 64.88 -42.77 -2.71
CA GLN A 6 63.67 -42.58 -3.51
C GLN A 6 62.40 -42.25 -2.70
N HIS A 7 61.95 -41.00 -2.88
CA HIS A 7 60.66 -40.39 -2.54
C HIS A 7 60.39 -40.06 -1.07
N HIS A 8 60.74 -38.83 -0.65
CA HIS A 8 59.86 -38.03 0.24
C HIS A 8 60.30 -36.57 0.43
N ARG A 9 60.82 -35.86 -0.59
CA ARG A 9 61.09 -34.42 -0.41
C ARG A 9 60.86 -33.64 -1.71
N ARG A 10 59.97 -32.63 -1.60
CA ARG A 10 59.84 -31.40 -2.41
C ARG A 10 58.70 -31.37 -3.45
N ALA A 11 57.60 -30.73 -3.05
CA ALA A 11 56.64 -29.90 -3.82
C ALA A 11 55.45 -29.70 -2.87
N MET A 12 54.88 -28.54 -2.52
CA MET A 12 54.72 -27.22 -3.11
C MET A 12 54.69 -26.25 -1.91
N ALA A 13 55.48 -25.18 -1.83
CA ALA A 13 55.28 -23.92 -2.53
C ALA A 13 53.87 -23.30 -2.30
N VAL A 14 53.85 -22.35 -1.34
CA VAL A 14 53.07 -21.10 -1.34
C VAL A 14 51.53 -21.23 -1.23
N LEU A 15 51.02 -21.15 0.01
CA LEU A 15 49.65 -20.70 0.28
C LEU A 15 49.71 -19.26 0.78
N ALA A 16 49.67 -18.31 -0.16
CA ALA A 16 49.52 -16.89 0.15
C ALA A 16 48.05 -16.60 0.50
N VAL A 17 47.80 -16.22 1.76
CA VAL A 17 46.49 -15.76 2.24
C VAL A 17 46.25 -14.36 1.68
N LEU A 18 45.50 -14.28 0.58
CA LEU A 18 44.94 -13.03 0.05
C LEU A 18 43.56 -12.81 0.69
N LEU A 19 43.54 -12.02 1.76
CA LEU A 19 42.31 -11.53 2.38
C LEU A 19 41.81 -10.32 1.57
N ALA A 20 41.06 -10.59 0.49
CA ALA A 20 40.41 -9.55 -0.31
C ALA A 20 39.11 -9.10 0.38
N THR A 21 39.11 -7.85 0.84
CA THR A 21 37.96 -7.15 1.41
C THR A 21 36.84 -7.00 0.37
N MET A 22 35.77 -7.78 0.51
CA MET A 22 34.52 -7.59 -0.22
C MET A 22 33.75 -6.41 0.41
N ALA A 23 34.14 -5.18 0.06
CA ALA A 23 33.27 -4.01 0.23
C ALA A 23 32.20 -4.08 -0.87
N SER A 24 31.12 -4.82 -0.60
CA SER A 24 29.95 -4.86 -1.47
C SER A 24 29.31 -3.47 -1.51
N PRO A 25 29.23 -2.80 -2.68
CA PRO A 25 28.37 -1.64 -2.79
C PRO A 25 26.94 -2.16 -2.73
N THR A 26 26.25 -1.94 -1.62
CA THR A 26 24.78 -2.00 -1.59
C THR A 26 24.28 -0.90 -2.51
N ALA A 27 24.13 -1.23 -3.80
CA ALA A 27 23.43 -0.42 -4.75
C ALA A 27 21.96 -0.37 -4.31
N THR A 28 21.60 0.65 -3.54
CA THR A 28 20.20 1.04 -3.34
C THR A 28 19.66 1.42 -4.70
N ARG A 29 19.00 0.46 -5.35
CA ARG A 29 18.30 0.67 -6.61
C ARG A 29 17.15 1.62 -6.32
N ALA A 30 17.33 2.90 -6.64
CA ALA A 30 16.23 3.84 -6.70
C ALA A 30 15.20 3.28 -7.69
N ALA A 31 13.96 3.10 -7.23
CA ALA A 31 12.86 2.76 -8.11
C ALA A 31 12.56 3.98 -8.99
N ALA A 32 13.29 4.11 -10.10
CA ALA A 32 12.84 4.93 -11.20
C ALA A 32 11.46 4.39 -11.62
N ALA A 33 10.48 5.27 -11.78
CA ALA A 33 9.28 4.97 -12.54
C ALA A 33 9.74 4.67 -13.96
N ALA A 34 10.05 3.40 -14.23
CA ALA A 34 10.41 2.96 -15.56
C ALA A 34 9.16 3.09 -16.43
N ALA A 35 9.30 3.62 -17.64
CA ALA A 35 8.26 3.56 -18.66
C ALA A 35 7.89 2.11 -19.05
N GLY A 36 8.67 1.12 -18.59
CA GLY A 36 8.37 -0.31 -18.77
C GLY A 36 7.12 -0.74 -17.99
N GLY A 37 6.26 -1.52 -18.63
CA GLY A 37 5.02 -2.06 -18.04
C GLY A 37 3.74 -1.37 -18.53
N CYS A 38 3.85 -0.28 -19.29
CA CYS A 38 2.73 0.46 -19.85
C CYS A 38 2.24 -0.08 -21.20
N ASP A 39 3.13 -0.74 -21.97
CA ASP A 39 2.91 -1.09 -23.39
C ASP A 39 1.75 -2.06 -23.64
N GLY A 40 1.28 -2.76 -22.60
CA GLY A 40 0.17 -3.72 -22.68
C GLY A 40 -1.22 -3.12 -22.47
N ASP A 41 -1.33 -1.89 -21.94
CA ASP A 41 -2.64 -1.33 -21.59
C ASP A 41 -3.38 -0.77 -22.80
N LYS A 42 -4.57 -1.33 -23.03
CA LYS A 42 -5.48 -0.89 -24.09
C LYS A 42 -6.78 -0.38 -23.49
N PHE A 43 -6.97 0.93 -23.49
CA PHE A 43 -8.19 1.53 -22.93
C PHE A 43 -9.36 1.53 -23.93
N PRO A 44 -10.61 1.63 -23.45
CA PRO A 44 -11.77 1.82 -24.31
C PRO A 44 -11.64 3.03 -25.24
N ALA A 45 -12.39 3.00 -26.35
CA ALA A 45 -12.39 4.08 -27.32
C ALA A 45 -12.64 5.46 -26.67
N GLY A 46 -11.89 6.47 -27.08
CA GLY A 46 -11.96 7.82 -26.53
C GLY A 46 -11.12 8.05 -25.26
N ARG A 47 -10.45 7.03 -24.71
CA ARG A 47 -9.51 7.18 -23.58
C ARG A 47 -8.08 6.98 -24.06
N SER A 48 -7.30 8.07 -24.05
CA SER A 48 -5.86 8.05 -24.33
C SER A 48 -5.14 8.97 -23.36
N TYR A 49 -3.90 8.62 -23.05
CA TYR A 49 -3.11 9.28 -22.02
C TYR A 49 -1.70 9.60 -22.56
N ALA A 50 -1.21 10.79 -22.29
CA ALA A 50 0.08 11.28 -22.78
C ALA A 50 1.26 10.67 -22.03
N HIS A 51 1.05 10.28 -20.78
CA HIS A 51 2.07 9.77 -19.89
C HIS A 51 1.64 8.46 -19.24
N CYS A 52 2.62 7.61 -18.94
CA CYS A 52 2.42 6.41 -18.15
C CYS A 52 3.64 6.10 -17.29
N ALA A 53 3.39 5.48 -16.14
CA ALA A 53 4.40 4.94 -15.25
C ALA A 53 3.92 3.63 -14.62
N ALA A 54 4.79 2.62 -14.61
CA ALA A 54 4.66 1.52 -13.66
C ALA A 54 5.05 2.01 -12.26
N LEU A 55 4.17 1.78 -11.29
CA LEU A 55 4.39 2.17 -9.91
C LEU A 55 5.23 1.11 -9.19
N PRO A 56 6.09 1.48 -8.21
CA PRO A 56 7.03 0.54 -7.61
C PRO A 56 6.41 -0.63 -6.83
N TYR A 57 5.12 -0.55 -6.48
CA TYR A 57 4.46 -1.50 -5.57
C TYR A 57 3.07 -1.88 -6.08
N LEU A 58 2.59 -3.06 -5.65
CA LEU A 58 1.26 -3.59 -5.93
C LEU A 58 0.98 -3.91 -7.41
N GLY A 59 2.02 -4.03 -8.24
CA GLY A 59 1.88 -4.26 -9.68
C GLY A 59 1.05 -3.19 -10.39
N ALA A 60 0.98 -1.99 -9.79
CA ALA A 60 0.06 -0.95 -10.22
C ALA A 60 0.67 -0.07 -11.30
N ARG A 61 -0.18 0.49 -12.15
CA ARG A 61 0.22 1.37 -13.26
C ARG A 61 -0.67 2.60 -13.29
N LEU A 62 -0.08 3.73 -13.63
CA LEU A 62 -0.79 5.00 -13.74
C LEU A 62 -0.54 5.59 -15.11
N HIS A 63 -1.62 5.96 -15.78
CA HIS A 63 -1.63 6.70 -17.03
C HIS A 63 -2.32 8.03 -16.80
N TRP A 64 -1.80 9.10 -17.38
CA TRP A 64 -2.41 10.41 -17.22
C TRP A 64 -2.12 11.38 -18.37
N THR A 65 -2.99 12.38 -18.48
CA THR A 65 -2.80 13.59 -19.30
C THR A 65 -3.14 14.78 -18.44
N HIS A 66 -2.27 15.79 -18.42
CA HIS A 66 -2.47 16.98 -17.63
C HIS A 66 -2.33 18.25 -18.47
N ASP A 67 -3.28 19.17 -18.32
CA ASP A 67 -3.18 20.54 -18.82
C ASP A 67 -2.90 21.47 -17.63
N ALA A 68 -1.65 21.92 -17.51
CA ALA A 68 -1.24 22.79 -16.42
C ALA A 68 -1.91 24.17 -16.45
N LYS A 69 -2.33 24.67 -17.61
CA LYS A 69 -2.98 25.99 -17.72
C LYS A 69 -4.39 25.94 -17.14
N THR A 70 -5.12 24.88 -17.43
CA THR A 70 -6.51 24.72 -16.94
C THR A 70 -6.58 23.95 -15.63
N GLY A 71 -5.53 23.22 -15.23
CA GLY A 71 -5.53 22.32 -14.07
C GLY A 71 -6.27 21.00 -14.32
N SER A 72 -6.65 20.71 -15.56
CA SER A 72 -7.37 19.49 -15.91
C SER A 72 -6.44 18.28 -15.90
N LEU A 73 -6.73 17.29 -15.06
CA LEU A 73 -6.00 16.02 -14.98
C LEU A 73 -6.93 14.85 -15.32
N SER A 74 -6.65 14.15 -16.40
CA SER A 74 -7.30 12.86 -16.72
C SER A 74 -6.38 11.72 -16.32
N VAL A 75 -6.92 10.70 -15.65
CA VAL A 75 -6.16 9.52 -15.18
C VAL A 75 -6.81 8.21 -15.61
N ALA A 76 -5.98 7.18 -15.81
CA ALA A 76 -6.33 5.78 -15.69
C ALA A 76 -5.36 5.10 -14.72
N PHE A 77 -5.91 4.44 -13.70
CA PHE A 77 -5.15 3.63 -12.77
C PHE A 77 -5.48 2.17 -12.99
N VAL A 78 -4.45 1.32 -13.11
CA VAL A 78 -4.61 -0.10 -13.39
C VAL A 78 -3.92 -0.91 -12.30
N ALA A 79 -4.66 -1.82 -11.67
CA ALA A 79 -4.12 -2.74 -10.69
C ALA A 79 -5.00 -3.98 -10.53
N LYS A 80 -4.41 -5.07 -10.01
CA LYS A 80 -5.16 -6.26 -9.60
C LYS A 80 -5.71 -6.10 -8.18
N PRO A 81 -7.03 -6.27 -7.94
CA PRO A 81 -7.57 -6.38 -6.59
C PRO A 81 -6.90 -7.51 -5.79
N ALA A 82 -6.77 -7.35 -4.47
CA ALA A 82 -6.05 -8.31 -3.63
C ALA A 82 -6.88 -9.56 -3.25
N GLY A 83 -8.16 -9.61 -3.63
CA GLY A 83 -9.05 -10.72 -3.31
C GLY A 83 -8.93 -11.85 -4.32
N ALA A 84 -9.20 -13.08 -3.86
CA ALA A 84 -9.26 -14.24 -4.73
C ALA A 84 -10.31 -14.04 -5.83
N GLY A 85 -10.05 -14.59 -7.03
CA GLY A 85 -10.96 -14.51 -8.16
C GLY A 85 -11.22 -13.08 -8.67
N GLY A 86 -10.37 -12.10 -8.34
CA GLY A 86 -10.56 -10.70 -8.74
C GLY A 86 -11.53 -9.92 -7.84
N ALA A 87 -11.88 -10.47 -6.67
CA ALA A 87 -12.68 -9.74 -5.68
C ALA A 87 -11.89 -8.57 -5.05
N GLY A 88 -12.61 -7.56 -4.60
CA GLY A 88 -12.05 -6.45 -3.83
C GLY A 88 -12.17 -5.12 -4.54
N TRP A 89 -11.16 -4.28 -4.37
CA TRP A 89 -11.15 -2.90 -4.85
C TRP A 89 -9.74 -2.43 -5.15
N VAL A 90 -9.64 -1.39 -5.98
CA VAL A 90 -8.40 -0.68 -6.27
C VAL A 90 -8.61 0.82 -6.11
N SER A 91 -7.57 1.56 -5.75
CA SER A 91 -7.68 3.00 -5.54
C SER A 91 -6.44 3.77 -5.96
N TRP A 92 -6.70 5.01 -6.35
CA TRP A 92 -5.69 6.03 -6.55
C TRP A 92 -6.17 7.35 -5.94
N ALA A 93 -5.27 8.08 -5.31
CA ALA A 93 -5.60 9.28 -4.56
C ALA A 93 -4.51 10.35 -4.69
N ILE A 94 -4.93 11.61 -4.62
CA ILE A 94 -4.04 12.76 -4.38
C ILE A 94 -4.17 13.18 -2.93
N ASN A 95 -3.06 13.39 -2.23
CA ASN A 95 -3.07 14.02 -0.92
C ASN A 95 -2.53 15.47 -0.99
N PRO A 96 -3.40 16.48 -0.90
CA PRO A 96 -2.97 17.89 -0.92
C PRO A 96 -2.36 18.37 0.41
N THR A 97 -2.41 17.56 1.47
CA THR A 97 -2.03 17.94 2.85
C THR A 97 -0.87 17.13 3.44
N GLY A 98 -0.34 16.16 2.70
CA GLY A 98 0.75 15.31 3.18
C GLY A 98 1.08 14.18 2.20
N GLU A 99 1.82 13.18 2.68
CA GLU A 99 2.31 12.04 1.87
C GLU A 99 1.65 10.69 2.25
N GLY A 100 0.84 10.67 3.30
CA GLY A 100 0.20 9.47 3.84
C GLY A 100 -1.31 9.40 3.58
N MET A 101 -1.98 8.32 4.00
CA MET A 101 -3.40 8.12 3.67
C MET A 101 -4.33 9.20 4.24
N LYS A 102 -4.04 9.72 5.43
CA LYS A 102 -4.81 10.82 6.04
C LYS A 102 -4.62 12.11 5.24
N GLY A 103 -5.73 12.70 4.83
CA GLY A 103 -5.81 13.88 3.96
C GLY A 103 -6.04 13.55 2.48
N ALA A 104 -5.90 12.28 2.09
CA ALA A 104 -6.01 11.88 0.70
C ALA A 104 -7.45 11.99 0.16
N GLN A 105 -7.54 12.42 -1.08
CA GLN A 105 -8.76 12.56 -1.86
C GLN A 105 -8.77 11.43 -2.89
N ALA A 106 -9.51 10.36 -2.57
CA ALA A 106 -9.38 9.08 -3.25
C ALA A 106 -10.48 8.86 -4.28
N LEU A 107 -10.09 8.29 -5.41
CA LEU A 107 -10.96 7.56 -6.32
C LEU A 107 -10.80 6.07 -6.01
N VAL A 108 -11.90 5.36 -5.80
CA VAL A 108 -11.89 3.93 -5.48
C VAL A 108 -12.80 3.19 -6.45
N ALA A 109 -12.24 2.27 -7.23
CA ALA A 109 -12.99 1.38 -8.07
C ALA A 109 -13.35 0.11 -7.29
N LEU A 110 -14.65 -0.11 -7.13
CA LEU A 110 -15.21 -1.25 -6.40
C LEU A 110 -16.49 -1.72 -7.07
N ARG A 111 -16.88 -2.97 -6.84
CA ARG A 111 -18.19 -3.50 -7.23
C ARG A 111 -19.02 -3.75 -5.96
N PRO A 112 -20.20 -3.12 -5.80
CA PRO A 112 -21.02 -3.29 -4.58
C PRO A 112 -21.52 -4.73 -4.38
N SER A 113 -21.59 -5.52 -5.45
CA SER A 113 -21.91 -6.94 -5.43
C SER A 113 -20.95 -7.74 -6.31
N PRO A 114 -20.73 -9.04 -6.01
CA PRO A 114 -19.83 -9.91 -6.79
C PRO A 114 -20.25 -10.15 -8.24
N ALA A 115 -21.50 -9.82 -8.60
CA ALA A 115 -22.03 -9.95 -9.96
C ALA A 115 -22.20 -8.59 -10.68
N GLY A 116 -22.14 -7.46 -9.97
CA GLY A 116 -22.31 -6.12 -10.53
C GLY A 116 -21.03 -5.55 -11.16
N PRO A 117 -21.13 -4.56 -12.08
CA PRO A 117 -19.94 -3.94 -12.66
C PRO A 117 -19.13 -3.17 -11.61
N TYR A 118 -17.86 -2.89 -11.94
CA TYR A 118 -17.08 -1.91 -11.18
C TYR A 118 -17.66 -0.51 -11.38
N ALA A 119 -17.68 0.26 -10.30
CA ALA A 119 -18.00 1.68 -10.28
C ALA A 119 -16.94 2.43 -9.47
N VAL A 120 -16.82 3.73 -9.70
CA VAL A 120 -15.86 4.58 -8.99
C VAL A 120 -16.58 5.43 -7.95
N ASN A 121 -16.22 5.22 -6.69
CA ASN A 121 -16.63 6.06 -5.57
C ASN A 121 -15.52 7.03 -5.18
N THR A 122 -15.89 8.17 -4.60
CA THR A 122 -14.94 9.16 -4.08
C THR A 122 -14.89 9.14 -2.56
N TYR A 123 -13.70 9.25 -1.97
CA TYR A 123 -13.53 9.27 -0.53
C TYR A 123 -12.59 10.39 -0.06
N ASN A 124 -13.10 11.28 0.79
CA ASN A 124 -12.29 12.24 1.53
C ASN A 124 -11.78 11.57 2.83
N ILE A 125 -10.50 11.19 2.83
CA ILE A 125 -9.93 10.38 3.90
C ILE A 125 -9.41 11.28 5.02
N THR A 126 -10.24 11.58 6.01
CA THR A 126 -9.84 12.44 7.15
C THR A 126 -9.18 11.68 8.31
N GLY A 127 -9.18 10.35 8.25
CA GLY A 127 -8.61 9.46 9.27
C GLY A 127 -8.71 7.98 8.88
N TYR A 128 -8.62 7.10 9.87
CA TYR A 128 -8.54 5.63 9.68
C TYR A 128 -9.83 4.89 10.03
N LYS A 129 -10.97 5.59 10.02
CA LYS A 129 -12.28 4.97 10.28
C LYS A 129 -12.76 4.21 9.05
N PRO A 130 -13.58 3.16 9.21
CA PRO A 130 -14.21 2.47 8.08
C PRO A 130 -14.98 3.42 7.17
N PHE A 131 -14.96 3.15 5.87
CA PHE A 131 -15.71 3.91 4.87
C PHE A 131 -17.18 3.46 4.80
N GLY A 132 -18.04 4.39 4.37
CA GLY A 132 -19.43 4.08 4.01
C GLY A 132 -19.59 3.63 2.56
N ALA A 133 -20.76 3.11 2.23
CA ALA A 133 -21.10 2.65 0.88
C ALA A 133 -21.17 3.81 -0.15
N ASN A 134 -21.54 4.99 0.33
CA ASN A 134 -21.74 6.16 -0.52
C ASN A 134 -20.43 6.92 -0.70
N SER A 135 -20.28 7.51 -1.90
CA SER A 135 -19.26 8.52 -2.16
C SER A 135 -19.37 9.70 -1.19
N THR A 136 -18.22 10.27 -0.87
CA THR A 136 -18.12 11.53 -0.13
C THR A 136 -17.51 12.59 -1.03
N ALA A 137 -17.89 13.85 -0.83
CA ALA A 137 -17.31 14.96 -1.57
C ALA A 137 -15.81 15.07 -1.27
N ILE A 138 -15.01 15.16 -2.33
CA ILE A 138 -13.57 15.42 -2.27
C ILE A 138 -13.29 16.87 -2.70
N SER A 139 -12.09 17.37 -2.40
CA SER A 139 -11.72 18.77 -2.71
C SER A 139 -11.57 19.06 -4.20
N PHE A 140 -11.52 18.04 -5.05
CA PHE A 140 -11.40 18.17 -6.50
C PHE A 140 -12.76 17.96 -7.16
N LYS A 141 -13.14 18.84 -8.10
CA LYS A 141 -14.27 18.52 -8.98
C LYS A 141 -13.89 17.32 -9.83
N THR A 142 -14.79 16.35 -9.94
CA THR A 142 -14.58 15.13 -10.71
C THR A 142 -15.55 15.01 -11.86
N ALA A 143 -15.10 14.43 -12.97
CA ALA A 143 -15.92 14.05 -14.10
C ALA A 143 -15.46 12.71 -14.68
N GLU A 144 -16.27 12.12 -15.56
CA GLU A 144 -15.92 10.94 -16.35
C GLU A 144 -15.42 9.73 -15.54
N LEU A 145 -15.90 9.64 -14.29
CA LEU A 145 -15.61 8.53 -13.39
C LEU A 145 -16.21 7.25 -13.95
N ALA A 146 -15.36 6.25 -14.18
CA ALA A 146 -15.76 4.95 -14.68
C ALA A 146 -14.74 3.90 -14.26
N ALA A 147 -15.13 2.64 -14.27
CA ALA A 147 -14.19 1.55 -14.11
C ALA A 147 -14.63 0.34 -14.93
N ASP A 148 -13.66 -0.44 -15.38
CA ASP A 148 -13.89 -1.72 -16.01
C ASP A 148 -12.80 -2.72 -15.58
N GLU A 149 -12.89 -3.96 -16.06
CA GLU A 149 -11.92 -5.00 -15.78
C GLU A 149 -11.45 -5.63 -17.10
N SER A 150 -10.15 -5.92 -17.20
CA SER A 150 -9.56 -6.66 -18.31
C SER A 150 -8.43 -7.53 -17.80
N ALA A 151 -8.37 -8.79 -18.24
CA ALA A 151 -7.34 -9.75 -17.83
C ALA A 151 -7.17 -9.89 -16.29
N GLY A 152 -8.27 -9.71 -15.54
CA GLY A 152 -8.26 -9.79 -14.08
C GLY A 152 -7.62 -8.60 -13.37
N GLU A 153 -7.39 -7.50 -14.07
CA GLU A 153 -7.00 -6.19 -13.51
C GLU A 153 -8.13 -5.19 -13.68
N VAL A 154 -8.32 -4.36 -12.66
CA VAL A 154 -9.31 -3.29 -12.66
C VAL A 154 -8.66 -2.02 -13.18
N ARG A 155 -9.36 -1.34 -14.08
CA ARG A 155 -8.96 -0.04 -14.62
C ARG A 155 -9.93 1.01 -14.12
N LEU A 156 -9.44 1.92 -13.30
CA LEU A 156 -10.14 3.05 -12.74
C LEU A 156 -9.86 4.28 -13.61
N TYR A 157 -10.91 4.97 -14.03
CA TYR A 157 -10.81 6.20 -14.82
C TYR A 157 -11.40 7.38 -14.06
N GLY A 158 -10.84 8.56 -14.30
CA GLY A 158 -11.43 9.80 -13.83
C GLY A 158 -10.75 11.05 -14.36
N LYS A 159 -11.48 12.16 -14.32
CA LYS A 159 -10.97 13.50 -14.55
C LYS A 159 -11.09 14.31 -13.28
N LEU A 160 -10.01 14.94 -12.85
CA LEU A 160 -9.93 15.80 -11.68
C LEU A 160 -9.60 17.22 -12.11
N GLN A 161 -10.25 18.19 -11.47
CA GLN A 161 -9.91 19.60 -11.61
C GLN A 161 -8.96 20.00 -10.47
N LEU A 162 -7.68 20.17 -10.79
CA LEU A 162 -6.67 20.70 -9.90
C LEU A 162 -6.65 22.23 -9.94
N ALA A 163 -5.86 22.84 -9.06
CA ALA A 163 -5.54 24.26 -9.17
C ALA A 163 -4.68 24.50 -10.43
N PRO A 164 -4.97 25.55 -11.23
CA PRO A 164 -4.10 25.94 -12.33
C PRO A 164 -2.64 26.11 -11.89
N GLY A 165 -1.70 25.66 -12.72
CA GLY A 165 -0.27 25.68 -12.42
C GLY A 165 0.22 24.57 -11.49
N THR A 166 -0.61 23.59 -11.13
CA THR A 166 -0.14 22.43 -10.35
C THR A 166 0.84 21.60 -11.19
N GLU A 167 2.08 21.47 -10.76
CA GLU A 167 3.09 20.69 -11.49
C GLU A 167 3.36 19.32 -10.86
N VAL A 168 3.32 19.25 -9.53
CA VAL A 168 3.66 18.04 -8.77
C VAL A 168 2.61 17.79 -7.70
N VAL A 169 2.20 16.54 -7.55
CA VAL A 169 1.26 16.10 -6.51
C VAL A 169 1.85 14.97 -5.67
N ASN A 170 1.44 14.88 -4.41
CA ASN A 170 1.65 13.67 -3.63
C ASN A 170 0.49 12.71 -3.96
N HIS A 171 0.83 11.50 -4.37
CA HIS A 171 -0.16 10.49 -4.71
C HIS A 171 0.02 9.21 -3.89
N ILE A 172 -1.05 8.44 -3.78
CA ILE A 172 -1.11 7.20 -3.01
C ILE A 172 -1.97 6.24 -3.81
N TRP A 173 -1.63 4.95 -3.79
CA TRP A 173 -2.41 3.93 -4.44
C TRP A 173 -2.59 2.73 -3.51
N GLN A 174 -3.70 2.03 -3.64
CA GLN A 174 -3.96 0.83 -2.85
C GLN A 174 -4.75 -0.22 -3.62
N VAL A 175 -4.65 -1.45 -3.13
CA VAL A 175 -5.53 -2.56 -3.47
C VAL A 175 -6.06 -3.16 -2.17
N GLY A 176 -7.29 -3.66 -2.20
CA GLY A 176 -7.90 -4.36 -1.07
C GLY A 176 -8.65 -5.60 -1.51
N SER A 177 -8.88 -6.51 -0.57
CA SER A 177 -9.35 -7.87 -0.87
C SER A 177 -10.87 -8.03 -0.85
N ALA A 178 -11.59 -7.11 -0.22
CA ALA A 178 -13.03 -7.24 -0.04
C ALA A 178 -13.78 -5.91 -0.05
N VAL A 179 -15.03 -5.97 -0.51
CA VAL A 179 -16.04 -4.93 -0.38
C VAL A 179 -17.12 -5.48 0.55
N THR A 180 -17.53 -4.71 1.56
CA THR A 180 -18.55 -5.14 2.53
C THR A 180 -19.55 -4.02 2.73
N GLY A 181 -20.84 -4.35 2.62
CA GLY A 181 -21.91 -3.34 2.70
C GLY A 181 -21.76 -2.23 1.65
N GLY A 182 -21.23 -2.55 0.47
CA GLY A 182 -20.97 -1.58 -0.62
C GLY A 182 -19.76 -0.67 -0.40
N ALA A 183 -19.00 -0.85 0.68
CA ALA A 183 -17.82 -0.04 1.00
C ALA A 183 -16.51 -0.84 0.88
N PRO A 184 -15.39 -0.19 0.50
CA PRO A 184 -14.09 -0.85 0.50
C PRO A 184 -13.68 -1.18 1.94
N THR A 185 -13.33 -2.44 2.18
CA THR A 185 -12.71 -2.83 3.46
C THR A 185 -11.28 -2.32 3.54
N LYS A 186 -10.71 -2.33 4.74
CA LYS A 186 -9.31 -1.93 4.98
C LYS A 186 -8.35 -2.74 4.08
N HIS A 187 -7.39 -2.06 3.45
CA HIS A 187 -6.31 -2.72 2.72
C HIS A 187 -5.35 -3.46 3.69
N ALA A 188 -4.48 -4.31 3.15
CA ALA A 188 -3.44 -4.98 3.94
C ALA A 188 -2.39 -3.98 4.46
N PHE A 189 -1.70 -4.31 5.54
CA PHE A 189 -0.59 -3.49 6.08
C PHE A 189 0.78 -4.04 5.71
N ASP A 190 0.84 -4.77 4.60
CA ASP A 190 2.08 -5.33 4.09
C ASP A 190 3.01 -4.20 3.62
N LYS A 191 4.30 -4.55 3.49
CA LYS A 191 5.34 -3.59 3.08
C LYS A 191 4.93 -2.82 1.84
N ASP A 192 4.45 -3.52 0.81
CA ASP A 192 4.06 -2.91 -0.45
C ASP A 192 2.92 -1.90 -0.25
N ASN A 193 1.85 -2.26 0.46
CA ASN A 193 0.76 -1.34 0.78
C ASN A 193 1.24 -0.10 1.55
N LEU A 194 2.14 -0.27 2.53
CA LEU A 194 2.66 0.84 3.33
C LEU A 194 3.60 1.76 2.54
N GLN A 195 4.20 1.24 1.47
CA GLN A 195 5.12 1.97 0.59
C GLN A 195 4.45 2.51 -0.69
N SER A 196 3.19 2.18 -0.96
CA SER A 196 2.42 2.66 -2.11
C SER A 196 2.01 4.13 -2.04
N LYS A 197 3.02 4.99 -2.05
CA LYS A 197 2.94 6.45 -2.03
C LYS A 197 4.15 7.05 -2.73
N GLY A 198 4.00 8.26 -3.22
CA GLY A 198 5.08 8.94 -3.93
C GLY A 198 4.71 10.36 -4.35
N ARG A 199 5.64 10.99 -5.06
CA ARG A 199 5.42 12.26 -5.75
C ARG A 199 5.31 12.00 -7.24
N LEU A 200 4.40 12.71 -7.90
CA LEU A 200 4.14 12.59 -9.33
C LEU A 200 4.31 13.95 -10.00
N ALA A 201 5.30 14.07 -10.90
CA ALA A 201 5.36 15.20 -11.82
C ALA A 201 4.31 14.99 -12.91
N LEU A 202 3.35 15.91 -13.01
CA LEU A 202 2.24 15.79 -13.96
C LEU A 202 2.68 15.95 -15.41
N SER A 203 3.89 16.48 -15.64
CA SER A 203 4.53 16.56 -16.97
C SER A 203 5.10 15.23 -17.50
N GLY A 204 5.07 14.15 -16.71
CA GLY A 204 5.72 12.89 -17.09
C GLY A 204 7.20 12.81 -16.77
N ALA A 205 7.82 13.91 -16.31
CA ALA A 205 9.24 13.93 -16.00
C ALA A 205 9.57 13.07 -14.76
N ALA A 206 10.72 12.40 -14.79
CA ALA A 206 11.26 11.78 -13.59
C ALA A 206 11.60 12.85 -12.55
N LEU A 207 11.11 12.68 -11.32
CA LEU A 207 11.52 13.52 -10.21
C LEU A 207 12.86 13.04 -9.67
N ALA A 208 13.73 13.98 -9.31
CA ALA A 208 14.95 13.65 -8.57
C ALA A 208 14.57 12.93 -7.26
N PRO A 209 15.40 11.97 -6.78
CA PRO A 209 15.21 11.38 -5.47
C PRO A 209 15.09 12.48 -4.42
N ALA A 210 14.08 12.38 -3.56
CA ALA A 210 13.99 13.29 -2.42
C ALA A 210 15.28 13.18 -1.60
N PRO A 211 15.83 14.30 -1.09
CA PRO A 211 16.95 14.24 -0.16
C PRO A 211 16.59 13.31 0.99
N ALA A 212 17.50 12.39 1.33
CA ALA A 212 17.30 11.51 2.48
C ALA A 212 16.98 12.38 3.71
N PRO A 213 15.98 12.02 4.53
CA PRO A 213 15.71 12.74 5.76
C PRO A 213 17.00 12.76 6.58
N ALA A 214 17.47 13.97 6.92
CA ALA A 214 18.64 14.16 7.75
C ALA A 214 18.44 13.33 9.02
N ALA A 215 19.39 12.42 9.30
CA ALA A 215 19.39 11.64 10.52
C ALA A 215 19.27 12.62 11.69
N ALA A 216 18.17 12.53 12.43
CA ALA A 216 17.98 13.31 13.63
C ALA A 216 19.14 12.97 14.57
N ALA A 217 20.07 13.91 14.73
CA ALA A 217 21.12 13.84 15.74
C ALA A 217 20.43 13.62 17.09
N GLY A 218 20.74 12.50 17.73
CA GLY A 218 20.16 12.10 18.99
C GLY A 218 20.36 13.18 20.04
N VAL A 219 19.26 13.74 20.54
CA VAL A 219 19.29 14.59 21.74
C VAL A 219 19.10 13.67 22.93
N SER A 220 20.22 13.32 23.55
CA SER A 220 20.30 12.62 24.82
C SER A 220 19.56 13.42 25.90
N SER A 221 18.54 12.83 26.53
CA SER A 221 17.91 13.41 27.73
C SER A 221 18.78 13.15 28.96
N PRO A 222 18.94 14.10 29.90
CA PRO A 222 19.77 13.92 31.08
C PRO A 222 19.03 13.14 32.17
N ALA A 223 19.75 12.19 32.77
CA ALA A 223 19.37 11.52 34.01
C ALA A 223 19.47 12.48 35.20
N LYS A 224 18.50 12.42 36.13
CA LYS A 224 18.58 13.06 37.44
C LYS A 224 18.47 11.98 38.52
N GLY A 225 19.51 11.86 39.33
CA GLY A 225 19.65 10.85 40.37
C GLY A 225 19.20 11.29 41.76
N GLY A 226 18.88 10.26 42.56
CA GLY A 226 18.97 10.14 44.03
C GLY A 226 18.04 10.98 44.90
N SER A 227 17.69 10.64 46.14
CA SER A 227 17.73 9.44 47.00
C SER A 227 16.97 9.85 48.28
N GLY A 228 16.28 8.94 48.99
CA GLY A 228 15.78 9.25 50.34
C GLY A 228 14.64 8.35 50.81
N ALA A 229 14.95 7.43 51.72
CA ALA A 229 14.07 6.43 52.31
C ALA A 229 13.20 6.96 53.46
N ALA A 230 12.05 6.32 53.69
CA ALA A 230 11.61 5.82 55.00
C ALA A 230 10.29 5.02 54.87
N SER A 231 10.28 3.80 55.42
CA SER A 231 9.10 3.04 55.84
C SER A 231 8.95 3.25 57.36
N PRO A 232 7.78 3.04 58.01
CA PRO A 232 7.34 1.66 58.26
C PRO A 232 5.82 1.40 58.42
N SER A 233 5.52 0.10 58.39
CA SER A 233 4.55 -0.66 59.20
C SER A 233 3.03 -0.56 58.94
N GLY A 234 2.45 -1.74 58.66
CA GLY A 234 1.32 -2.25 59.45
C GLY A 234 0.04 -2.57 58.67
N GLY A 235 -0.35 -3.86 58.63
CA GLY A 235 -1.74 -4.27 58.35
C GLY A 235 -1.87 -5.43 57.35
N LYS A 236 -2.07 -6.64 57.88
CA LYS A 236 -2.33 -7.91 57.17
C LYS A 236 -3.84 -8.06 56.82
N PRO A 237 -4.30 -9.16 56.16
CA PRO A 237 -5.20 -9.12 55.01
C PRO A 237 -6.63 -9.58 55.34
N SER A 238 -7.54 -9.46 54.38
CA SER A 238 -8.77 -10.29 54.37
C SER A 238 -9.11 -10.77 52.97
N ALA A 239 -9.61 -11.98 52.94
CA ALA A 239 -9.59 -12.93 51.83
C ALA A 239 -10.94 -13.03 51.09
N ALA A 240 -10.85 -13.73 49.94
CA ALA A 240 -11.89 -14.53 49.27
C ALA A 240 -13.11 -13.76 48.70
N THR A 241 -13.64 -14.08 47.52
CA THR A 241 -14.03 -15.43 47.10
C THR A 241 -14.15 -15.51 45.57
N ALA A 242 -13.72 -16.64 45.02
CA ALA A 242 -13.95 -17.05 43.65
C ALA A 242 -15.40 -17.54 43.46
N ALA A 243 -15.95 -17.35 42.27
CA ALA A 243 -17.02 -18.20 41.74
C ALA A 243 -16.96 -18.22 40.20
N ALA A 244 -16.63 -19.39 39.67
CA ALA A 244 -16.81 -19.77 38.27
C ALA A 244 -18.18 -20.44 38.11
N SER A 245 -18.82 -20.32 36.92
CA SER A 245 -19.68 -21.36 36.31
C SER A 245 -20.21 -20.96 34.92
N ALA A 246 -19.67 -21.65 33.90
CA ALA A 246 -20.29 -22.33 32.74
C ALA A 246 -21.33 -21.66 31.79
N PRO A 247 -21.39 -22.11 30.51
CA PRO A 247 -22.10 -21.45 29.40
C PRO A 247 -23.52 -22.00 29.15
N VAL A 248 -24.41 -21.15 28.63
CA VAL A 248 -25.74 -21.57 28.15
C VAL A 248 -25.73 -21.72 26.63
N LEU A 249 -25.90 -22.97 26.21
CA LEU A 249 -26.23 -23.43 24.87
C LEU A 249 -27.73 -23.18 24.64
N MET A 250 -28.14 -22.46 23.59
CA MET A 250 -29.56 -22.40 23.18
C MET A 250 -29.77 -22.95 21.77
N LEU A 251 -30.86 -23.73 21.68
CA LEU A 251 -31.20 -24.73 20.69
C LEU A 251 -31.62 -24.17 19.32
N LEU A 252 -31.34 -24.97 18.29
CA LEU A 252 -32.05 -25.00 17.01
C LEU A 252 -33.54 -25.27 17.22
N ALA A 253 -34.40 -24.54 16.52
CA ALA A 253 -35.76 -24.97 16.20
C ALA A 253 -35.90 -25.12 14.68
N LEU A 254 -36.05 -26.38 14.24
CA LEU A 254 -36.60 -26.72 12.93
C LEU A 254 -38.11 -26.45 12.94
N ALA A 255 -38.62 -25.79 11.90
CA ALA A 255 -40.02 -25.89 11.52
C ALA A 255 -40.09 -26.32 10.05
N ALA A 256 -40.69 -27.49 9.85
CA ALA A 256 -41.09 -28.03 8.56
C ALA A 256 -42.61 -27.81 8.35
N GLY A 257 -43.02 -27.75 7.08
CA GLY A 257 -44.42 -27.70 6.61
C GLY A 257 -44.66 -26.45 5.77
N PHE A 258 -45.23 -26.48 4.56
CA PHE A 258 -46.20 -27.41 3.99
C PHE A 258 -46.18 -27.32 2.45
N MET A 259 -46.56 -28.42 1.80
CA MET A 259 -46.70 -28.65 0.36
C MET A 259 -48.14 -28.32 -0.10
N ALA A 260 -48.30 -27.67 -1.27
CA ALA A 260 -49.46 -27.71 -2.20
C ALA A 260 -49.10 -26.84 -3.43
N ILE A 261 -48.87 -27.34 -4.65
CA ILE A 261 -49.82 -27.88 -5.66
C ILE A 261 -51.06 -26.99 -5.84
N VAL A 262 -51.05 -26.06 -6.81
CA VAL A 262 -51.61 -26.11 -8.19
C VAL A 262 -51.02 -24.95 -8.97
#